data_AF-A0A7X7S8Q4-F1
#
_entry.id   AF-A0A7X7S8Q4-F1
#
_cell.length_a   1.000
_cell.length_b   1.000
_cell.length_c   1.000
_cell.angle_alpha   90.00
_cell.angle_beta   90.00
_cell.angle_gamma   90.00
#
_symmetry.space_group_name_H-M   'P 1'
#
loop_
_entity.id
_entity.type
_entity.pdbx_description
1 polymer ?
#
loop_
_entity_poly.entity_id
_entity_poly.type
_entity_poly.pdbx_seq_one_letter_code
_entity_poly.pdbx_strand_id
1 'polypeptide(L)' 'MIKLVLVRHGQSIWNLENKFTGWTDVDLSEQGVREAHEAGRVLKENGYVFDVAYTS' A
#
# COMPACT_ATOMS: atom_id res chain seq x y z
N MET A 1 -6.93 -16.65 17.88
CA MET A 1 -7.26 -16.63 16.45
C MET A 1 -6.17 -15.87 15.73
N ILE A 2 -5.59 -16.42 14.66
CA ILE A 2 -4.54 -15.76 13.87
C ILE A 2 -5.21 -14.80 12.89
N LYS A 3 -4.65 -13.59 12.72
CA LYS A 3 -5.09 -12.60 11.73
C LYS A 3 -3.96 -12.34 10.74
N LEU A 4 -4.30 -12.32 9.45
CA LEU A 4 -3.42 -11.90 8.37
C LEU A 4 -4.00 -10.63 7.74
N VAL A 5 -3.17 -9.62 7.55
CA VAL A 5 -3.56 -8.36 6.89
C VAL A 5 -2.83 -8.26 5.57
N LEU A 6 -3.58 -8.03 4.49
CA LEU A 6 -3.06 -7.84 3.14
C LEU A 6 -3.36 -6.42 2.69
N VAL A 7 -2.38 -5.75 2.10
CA VAL A 7 -2.53 -4.40 1.55
C VAL A 7 -1.87 -4.35 0.18
N ARG A 8 -2.55 -3.73 -0.79
CA ARG A 8 -1.96 -3.42 -2.10
C ARG A 8 -1.26 -2.06 -2.00
N HIS A 9 -0.18 -1.87 -2.75
CA HIS A 9 0.42 -0.54 -2.93
C HIS A 9 -0.63 0.50 -3.37
N GLY A 10 -0.42 1.76 -2.99
CA GLY A 10 -1.26 2.87 -3.46
C GLY A 10 -1.10 3.12 -4.97
N GLN A 11 -1.90 4.03 -5.53
CA GLN A 11 -1.80 4.38 -6.95
C GLN A 11 -0.35 4.74 -7.35
N SER A 12 0.20 4.05 -8.34
CA SER A 12 1.49 4.41 -8.96
C SER A 12 1.34 5.49 -10.03
N ILE A 13 2.45 6.13 -10.41
CA ILE A 13 2.47 7.08 -11.55
C ILE A 13 1.93 6.40 -12.82
N TRP A 14 2.28 5.13 -13.05
CA TRP A 14 1.81 4.40 -14.24
C TRP A 14 0.37 3.91 -14.12
N ASN A 15 -0.15 3.67 -12.91
CA ASN A 15 -1.58 3.45 -12.74
C ASN A 15 -2.36 4.71 -13.11
N LEU A 16 -1.88 5.89 -12.70
CA LEU A 16 -2.48 7.17 -13.07
C LEU A 16 -2.43 7.40 -14.60
N GLU A 17 -1.32 7.03 -15.24
CA GLU A 17 -1.14 7.16 -16.70
C GLU A 17 -1.77 6.02 -17.52
N ASN A 18 -2.46 5.06 -16.90
CA ASN A 18 -3.00 3.86 -17.55
C ASN A 18 -1.94 3.05 -18.36
N LYS A 19 -0.73 2.93 -17.82
CA LYS A 19 0.36 2.12 -18.38
C LYS A 19 0.55 0.82 -17.61
N PHE A 20 0.96 -0.23 -18.32
CA PHE A 20 1.33 -1.51 -17.70
C PHE A 20 2.71 -1.41 -17.04
N THR A 21 2.79 -1.58 -15.72
CA THR A 21 4.05 -1.45 -14.95
C THR A 21 4.95 -2.68 -15.02
N GLY A 22 4.37 -3.88 -14.83
CA GLY A 22 5.14 -5.13 -14.77
C GLY A 22 6.17 -5.08 -13.64
N TRP A 23 7.43 -5.34 -13.97
CA TRP A 23 8.57 -5.34 -13.03
C TRP A 23 9.35 -4.02 -13.05
N THR A 24 8.83 -3.00 -13.71
CA THR A 24 9.46 -1.68 -13.76
C THR A 24 9.29 -1.01 -12.40
N ASP A 25 10.39 -0.49 -11.86
CA ASP A 25 10.38 0.25 -10.60
C ASP A 25 9.77 1.65 -10.82
N VAL A 26 8.53 1.83 -10.38
CA VAL A 26 7.73 3.06 -10.59
C VAL A 26 7.18 3.52 -9.25
N ASP A 27 7.43 4.80 -8.94
CA ASP A 27 6.98 5.42 -7.71
C ASP A 27 5.46 5.54 -7.59
N LEU A 28 5.02 5.77 -6.35
CA LEU A 28 3.66 6.18 -6.04
C LEU A 28 3.37 7.58 -6.60
N SER A 29 2.14 7.80 -7.04
CA SER A 29 1.64 9.16 -7.24
C SER A 29 1.44 9.83 -5.88
N GLU A 30 1.24 11.15 -5.84
CA GLU A 30 0.88 11.84 -4.60
C GLU A 30 -0.40 11.26 -3.96
N GLN A 31 -1.33 10.78 -4.78
CA GLN A 31 -2.52 10.08 -4.30
C GLN A 31 -2.14 8.74 -3.65
N GLY A 32 -1.27 7.95 -4.28
CA GLY A 32 -0.81 6.69 -3.72
C GLY A 32 -0.11 6.84 -2.37
N VAL A 33 0.67 7.92 -2.19
CA VAL A 33 1.28 8.26 -0.89
C VAL A 33 0.21 8.55 0.16
N ARG A 34 -0.83 9.33 -0.18
CA ARG A 34 -1.95 9.59 0.74
C ARG A 34 -2.73 8.33 1.09
N GLU A 35 -2.98 7.45 0.12
CA GLU A 35 -3.66 6.16 0.33
C GLU A 35 -2.88 5.27 1.30
N ALA A 36 -1.54 5.22 1.19
CA ALA A 36 -0.70 4.46 2.11
C ALA A 36 -0.75 5.01 3.55
N HIS A 37 -0.70 6.34 3.72
CA HIS A 37 -0.86 6.97 5.03
C HIS A 37 -2.24 6.71 5.64
N GLU A 38 -3.29 6.79 4.84
CA GLU A 38 -4.66 6.54 5.28
C GLU A 38 -4.85 5.08 5.71
N ALA A 39 -4.31 4.11 4.97
CA ALA A 39 -4.32 2.71 5.35
C ALA A 39 -3.61 2.50 6.71
N GLY A 40 -2.46 3.14 6.93
CA GLY A 40 -1.75 3.12 8.21
C GLY A 40 -2.57 3.70 9.36
N ARG A 41 -3.28 4.82 9.11
CA ARG A 41 -4.18 5.45 10.09
C ARG A 41 -5.33 4.51 10.48
N VAL A 42 -6.00 3.92 9.49
CA VAL A 42 -7.11 2.97 9.72
C VAL A 42 -6.65 1.76 10.52
N LEU A 43 -5.49 1.18 10.19
CA LEU A 43 -4.94 0.05 10.94
C LEU A 43 -4.67 0.41 12.40
N LYS A 44 -4.06 1.58 12.63
CA LYS A 44 -3.79 2.08 13.99
C LYS A 44 -5.07 2.31 14.79
N GLU A 45 -6.07 2.96 14.21
CA GLU A 45 -7.35 3.26 14.86
C GLU A 45 -8.13 2.01 15.24
N ASN A 46 -7.97 0.94 14.46
CA ASN A 46 -8.59 -0.37 14.74
C ASN A 46 -7.69 -1.28 15.62
N GLY A 47 -6.59 -0.76 16.16
CA GLY A 47 -5.73 -1.48 17.11
C GLY A 47 -4.92 -2.61 16.49
N TYR A 48 -4.65 -2.57 15.18
CA TYR A 48 -3.76 -3.54 14.56
C TYR A 48 -2.30 -3.24 14.91
N VAL A 49 -1.58 -4.29 15.29
CA VAL A 49 -0.13 -4.30 15.53
C VAL A 49 0.46 -5.52 14.82
N PHE A 50 1.72 -5.41 14.41
CA PHE A 50 2.38 -6.43 13.60
C PHE A 50 3.79 -6.69 14.12
N ASP A 51 4.18 -7.96 14.18
CA ASP A 51 5.52 -8.37 14.55
C ASP A 51 6.46 -8.44 13.34
N VAL A 52 5.91 -8.76 12.16
CA VAL A 52 6.67 -8.94 10.91
C VAL A 52 5.86 -8.43 9.73
N ALA A 53 6.54 -7.85 8.74
CA ALA A 53 5.99 -7.44 7.45
C ALA A 53 6.77 -8.10 6.30
N TYR A 54 6.07 -8.38 5.20
CA TYR A 54 6.64 -8.92 3.96
C TYR A 54 6.18 -8.06 2.78
N THR A 55 7.05 -7.85 1.80
CA THR A 55 6.77 -7.09 0.57
C THR A 55 7.50 -7.75 -0.62
N SER A 56 7.15 -7.34 -1.85
CA SER A 56 7.84 -7.74 -3.09
C SER A 56 9.31 -7.31 -3.11
#